data_AF-V3ZI83-F1
#
_entry.id   AF-V3ZI83-F1
#
_cell.length_a   1.000
_cell.length_b   1.000
_cell.length_c   1.000
_cell.angle_alpha   90.00
_cell.angle_beta   90.00
_cell.angle_gamma   90.00
#
_symmetry.space_group_name_H-M   'P 1'
#
loop_
_entity.id
_entity.type
_entity.pdbx_description
1 polymer ?
#
loop_
_entity_poly.entity_id
_entity_poly.type
_entity_poly.pdbx_seq_one_letter_code
_entity_poly.pdbx_strand_id
1 'polypeptide(L)'
;MNLGQLIARNHAFVAKLYRNSVSKKSFCRTNLTRRLKALSVTCPIRDNHTKSSSLYYPEEDYTVDVPVDIDLNLEKILASPASLKENLAERNITLDVDKLIQDFKLMCDLEKKKCDFESERKDIGKRVTELINLMKKSGENDNLVKSVDVLKSRGNKLKKLEKELSDRYFAIKHAVMLDGLKIPNRIHPETPTSAQILRSFGNIMDFSKSRSHIEIGREKDLIKFSDIGPKSFYLKGDLALCELELIDKTKKFLQQNGMTTFLLPDKVRSIIMEGCGFDVDSDKILTIHDPDPRESKVIDEHHLQGNSVQSFVAFLMRQMVDNSQLPLKYFSVGSRYVSGTELPGLFGGHQYANAVIFGASLSETESSNLFQEYSELIWSFLESFNLPIRQILVPVQDLSLSESLRSEFQMWSPSLEDFVNMGYLCMCDDFVSRRLMCLHDSKKEGSMFVHMIGGEVINITNLLALMLEYDLPLISNK
;
A
#
# COMPACT_ATOMS: atom_id res chain seq x y z
N MET A 1 -5.26 5.28 27.07
CA MET A 1 -5.30 3.80 26.94
C MET A 1 -3.94 3.35 26.45
N ASN A 2 -3.29 2.36 27.08
CA ASN A 2 -1.96 1.88 26.64
C ASN A 2 -2.10 1.10 25.31
N LEU A 3 -1.15 1.30 24.38
CA LEU A 3 -1.01 0.63 23.08
C LEU A 3 -1.28 -0.89 23.14
N GLY A 4 -0.87 -1.56 24.22
CA GLY A 4 -1.10 -3.01 24.42
C GLY A 4 -2.56 -3.41 24.63
N GLN A 5 -3.39 -2.56 25.25
CA GLN A 5 -4.83 -2.81 25.41
C GLN A 5 -5.62 -2.54 24.12
N LEU A 6 -5.06 -1.69 23.23
CA LEU A 6 -5.62 -1.35 21.92
C LEU A 6 -5.45 -2.51 20.92
N ILE A 7 -4.25 -3.09 20.83
CA ILE A 7 -3.96 -4.24 19.94
C ILE A 7 -4.89 -5.43 20.25
N ALA A 8 -5.14 -5.73 21.53
CA ALA A 8 -6.00 -6.84 21.94
C ALA A 8 -7.48 -6.62 21.62
N ARG A 9 -8.00 -5.39 21.77
CA ARG A 9 -9.38 -5.04 21.38
C ARG A 9 -9.55 -5.02 19.86
N ASN A 10 -8.56 -4.50 19.12
CA ASN A 10 -8.56 -4.43 17.66
C ASN A 10 -8.57 -5.83 17.03
N HIS A 11 -7.73 -6.75 17.50
CA HIS A 11 -7.76 -8.14 17.00
C HIS A 11 -9.12 -8.81 17.22
N ALA A 12 -9.76 -8.61 18.38
CA ALA A 12 -11.05 -9.23 18.68
C ALA A 12 -12.22 -8.62 17.88
N PHE A 13 -12.19 -7.31 17.62
CA PHE A 13 -13.24 -6.61 16.88
C PHE A 13 -13.08 -6.73 15.36
N VAL A 14 -11.86 -6.63 14.82
CA VAL A 14 -11.57 -6.94 13.42
C VAL A 14 -11.91 -8.39 13.14
N ALA A 15 -11.54 -9.34 14.03
CA ALA A 15 -12.00 -10.72 13.90
C ALA A 15 -13.53 -10.88 14.00
N LYS A 16 -14.24 -9.96 14.67
CA LYS A 16 -15.72 -9.95 14.75
C LYS A 16 -16.36 -9.37 13.50
N LEU A 17 -15.79 -8.32 12.89
CA LEU A 17 -16.20 -7.81 11.58
C LEU A 17 -15.91 -8.84 10.49
N TYR A 18 -14.73 -9.45 10.51
CA TYR A 18 -14.35 -10.56 9.64
C TYR A 18 -15.27 -11.77 9.86
N ARG A 19 -15.59 -12.12 11.11
CA ARG A 19 -16.59 -13.14 11.40
C ARG A 19 -17.98 -12.73 10.98
N ASN A 20 -18.35 -11.46 10.90
CA ASN A 20 -19.70 -11.02 10.52
C ASN A 20 -19.84 -10.88 8.98
N SER A 21 -18.78 -10.51 8.28
CA SER A 21 -18.70 -10.59 6.81
C SER A 21 -18.66 -12.05 6.36
N VAL A 22 -17.91 -12.90 7.06
CA VAL A 22 -17.87 -14.34 6.84
C VAL A 22 -19.13 -15.03 7.40
N SER A 23 -19.77 -14.59 8.49
CA SER A 23 -20.96 -15.28 9.05
C SER A 23 -22.25 -15.00 8.28
N LYS A 24 -22.25 -14.03 7.35
CA LYS A 24 -23.29 -13.97 6.32
C LYS A 24 -23.08 -15.04 5.22
N LYS A 25 -21.89 -15.63 5.12
CA LYS A 25 -21.59 -16.85 4.35
C LYS A 25 -21.51 -18.05 5.30
N SER A 26 -22.63 -18.76 5.45
CA SER A 26 -22.71 -19.99 6.26
C SER A 26 -21.72 -21.05 5.76
N PHE A 27 -20.48 -21.06 6.24
CA PHE A 27 -19.52 -22.12 5.98
C PHE A 27 -19.71 -23.19 7.06
N CYS A 28 -20.24 -24.33 6.62
CA CYS A 28 -20.46 -25.49 7.45
C CYS A 28 -19.11 -26.12 7.78
N ARG A 29 -18.55 -25.81 8.97
CA ARG A 29 -17.50 -26.65 9.57
C ARG A 29 -18.12 -27.99 9.95
N THR A 30 -18.01 -28.98 9.07
CA THR A 30 -18.21 -30.39 9.43
C THR A 30 -17.00 -31.20 9.01
N ASN A 31 -16.25 -31.63 10.04
CA ASN A 31 -15.38 -32.81 10.11
C ASN A 31 -14.63 -33.23 8.84
N LEU A 32 -13.43 -32.66 8.64
CA LEU A 32 -12.44 -33.20 7.71
C LEU A 32 -11.12 -33.56 8.41
N THR A 33 -11.18 -34.17 9.60
CA THR A 33 -9.99 -34.62 10.35
C THR A 33 -9.66 -36.10 10.25
N ARG A 34 -10.36 -36.91 9.43
CA ARG A 34 -9.99 -38.33 9.25
C ARG A 34 -10.35 -38.85 7.87
N ARG A 35 -9.39 -38.80 6.94
CA ARG A 35 -9.10 -39.80 5.87
C ARG A 35 -8.49 -39.11 4.65
N LEU A 36 -7.17 -38.99 4.63
CA LEU A 36 -6.39 -38.99 3.38
C LEU A 36 -5.05 -39.71 3.64
N LYS A 37 -5.11 -41.03 3.75
CA LYS A 37 -4.01 -41.93 3.36
C LYS A 37 -4.50 -42.65 2.12
N ALA A 38 -3.64 -42.67 1.10
CA ALA A 38 -3.80 -43.33 -0.20
C ALA A 38 -4.80 -42.66 -1.17
N LEU A 39 -4.26 -41.88 -2.11
CA LEU A 39 -4.34 -42.17 -3.54
C LEU A 39 -3.47 -41.15 -4.28
N SER A 40 -2.32 -41.63 -4.75
CA SER A 40 -1.45 -40.97 -5.71
C SER A 40 -2.17 -40.85 -7.04
N VAL A 41 -2.55 -39.63 -7.41
CA VAL A 41 -2.76 -39.25 -8.80
C VAL A 41 -1.90 -38.02 -9.02
N THR A 42 -0.82 -38.21 -9.76
CA THR A 42 0.01 -37.15 -10.31
C THR A 42 -0.85 -36.27 -11.21
N CYS A 43 -1.33 -35.15 -10.69
CA CYS A 43 -1.82 -34.08 -11.53
C CYS A 43 -0.60 -33.41 -12.21
N PRO A 44 -0.67 -33.16 -13.52
CA PRO A 44 0.40 -32.47 -14.23
C PRO A 44 0.57 -31.09 -13.62
N ILE A 45 1.83 -30.75 -13.36
CA ILE A 45 2.30 -29.42 -13.01
C ILE A 45 1.69 -28.46 -14.04
N ARG A 46 0.77 -27.60 -13.59
CA ARG A 46 0.31 -26.46 -14.39
C ARG A 46 1.46 -25.46 -14.40
N ASP A 47 2.35 -25.64 -15.35
CA ASP A 47 3.26 -24.61 -15.81
C ASP A 47 2.42 -23.48 -16.43
N ASN A 48 2.20 -22.44 -15.64
CA ASN A 48 2.03 -21.04 -16.01
C ASN A 48 1.73 -20.28 -14.72
N HIS A 49 2.78 -19.82 -14.04
CA HIS A 49 2.67 -18.79 -13.01
C HIS A 49 2.17 -17.49 -13.67
N THR A 50 0.85 -17.38 -13.86
CA THR A 50 0.20 -16.10 -14.14
C THR A 50 0.35 -15.24 -12.89
N LYS A 51 1.27 -14.27 -12.94
CA LYS A 51 1.55 -13.22 -11.93
C LYS A 51 0.38 -13.02 -10.96
N SER A 52 0.42 -13.73 -9.84
CA SER A 52 -0.57 -13.65 -8.78
C SER A 52 -0.26 -12.43 -7.95
N SER A 53 -1.14 -11.43 -7.98
CA SER A 53 -1.13 -10.28 -7.07
C SER A 53 -0.88 -10.75 -5.62
N SER A 54 -0.07 -10.00 -4.88
CA SER A 54 0.13 -10.19 -3.43
C SER A 54 -1.10 -9.75 -2.62
N LEU A 55 -1.94 -8.87 -3.16
CA LEU A 55 -3.19 -8.40 -2.57
C LEU A 55 -4.39 -9.32 -2.86
N TYR A 56 -4.36 -10.09 -3.94
CA TYR A 56 -5.50 -10.90 -4.37
C TYR A 56 -5.11 -12.33 -4.76
N TYR A 57 -5.72 -13.30 -4.06
CA TYR A 57 -5.59 -14.72 -4.34
C TYR A 57 -6.94 -15.32 -4.76
N PRO A 58 -7.00 -16.12 -5.84
CA PRO A 58 -8.20 -16.82 -6.21
C PRO A 58 -8.62 -17.84 -5.14
N GLU A 59 -9.93 -17.89 -4.86
CA GLU A 59 -10.54 -18.66 -3.77
C GLU A 59 -10.35 -20.20 -3.88
N GLU A 60 -9.77 -20.71 -4.96
CA GLU A 60 -9.55 -22.15 -5.15
C GLU A 60 -8.21 -22.63 -4.53
N ASP A 61 -7.33 -21.72 -4.13
CA ASP A 61 -5.97 -22.00 -3.64
C ASP A 61 -5.79 -21.78 -2.12
N TYR A 62 -6.88 -21.70 -1.33
CA TYR A 62 -6.86 -21.51 0.14
C TYR A 62 -6.21 -22.68 0.91
N THR A 63 -4.91 -22.84 0.76
CA THR A 63 -4.02 -23.48 1.72
C THR A 63 -3.23 -22.44 2.53
N VAL A 64 -3.38 -21.16 2.18
CA VAL A 64 -2.70 -20.01 2.79
C VAL A 64 -3.75 -19.02 3.31
N ASP A 65 -3.54 -18.48 4.52
CA ASP A 65 -4.39 -17.44 5.09
C ASP A 65 -4.39 -16.22 4.16
N VAL A 66 -5.55 -15.88 3.59
CA VAL A 66 -5.67 -14.64 2.79
C VAL A 66 -5.40 -13.44 3.69
N PRO A 67 -4.44 -12.57 3.35
CA PRO A 67 -3.99 -11.58 4.33
C PRO A 67 -5.03 -10.48 4.57
N VAL A 68 -5.79 -10.07 3.54
CA VAL A 68 -6.74 -8.94 3.56
C VAL A 68 -7.88 -9.14 2.55
N ASP A 69 -9.13 -8.82 2.92
CA ASP A 69 -10.21 -8.58 1.94
C ASP A 69 -10.04 -7.16 1.40
N ILE A 70 -9.71 -6.96 0.12
CA ILE A 70 -9.46 -5.61 -0.43
C ILE A 70 -10.77 -4.91 -0.83
N ASP A 71 -10.87 -3.59 -0.62
CA ASP A 71 -12.00 -2.75 -1.09
C ASP A 71 -11.53 -1.72 -2.10
N LEU A 72 -11.59 -2.04 -3.39
CA LEU A 72 -11.17 -1.13 -4.46
C LEU A 72 -12.19 -0.05 -4.81
N ASN A 73 -13.36 0.01 -4.13
CA ASN A 73 -14.43 0.98 -4.40
C ASN A 73 -14.91 0.99 -5.87
N LEU A 74 -14.89 -0.17 -6.53
CA LEU A 74 -15.19 -0.29 -7.97
C LEU A 74 -16.59 0.19 -8.32
N GLU A 75 -17.58 -0.03 -7.44
CA GLU A 75 -18.95 0.43 -7.68
C GLU A 75 -19.02 1.95 -7.89
N LYS A 76 -18.34 2.72 -7.03
CA LYS A 76 -18.30 4.19 -7.13
C LYS A 76 -17.47 4.65 -8.33
N ILE A 77 -16.30 4.03 -8.55
CA ILE A 77 -15.38 4.41 -9.62
C ILE A 77 -16.04 4.16 -11.00
N LEU A 78 -16.61 2.97 -11.20
CA LEU A 78 -17.21 2.56 -12.47
C LEU A 78 -18.56 3.24 -12.75
N ALA A 79 -19.16 3.91 -11.76
CA ALA A 79 -20.33 4.76 -11.97
C ALA A 79 -20.01 6.06 -12.73
N SER A 80 -18.73 6.45 -12.82
CA SER A 80 -18.27 7.66 -13.52
C SER A 80 -17.17 7.34 -14.54
N PRO A 81 -17.48 6.60 -15.62
CA PRO A 81 -16.49 6.07 -16.57
C PRO A 81 -15.72 7.15 -17.31
N ALA A 82 -16.33 8.32 -17.56
CA ALA A 82 -15.66 9.44 -18.22
C ALA A 82 -14.46 9.96 -17.40
N SER A 83 -14.68 10.18 -16.09
CA SER A 83 -13.63 10.63 -15.18
C SER A 83 -12.52 9.59 -15.01
N LEU A 84 -12.85 8.30 -14.99
CA LEU A 84 -11.84 7.23 -14.96
C LEU A 84 -10.99 7.23 -16.25
N LYS A 85 -11.62 7.33 -17.43
CA LYS A 85 -10.92 7.36 -18.71
C LYS A 85 -9.98 8.57 -18.82
N GLU A 86 -10.42 9.74 -18.34
CA GLU A 86 -9.60 10.96 -18.27
C GLU A 86 -8.38 10.78 -17.36
N ASN A 87 -8.59 10.30 -16.13
CA ASN A 87 -7.50 10.03 -15.17
C ASN A 87 -6.46 9.04 -15.73
N LEU A 88 -6.92 7.94 -16.34
CA LEU A 88 -6.04 6.97 -16.98
C LEU A 88 -5.24 7.56 -18.14
N ALA A 89 -5.88 8.41 -18.95
CA ALA A 89 -5.22 9.08 -20.08
C ALA A 89 -4.14 10.06 -19.59
N GLU A 90 -4.44 10.90 -18.59
CA GLU A 90 -3.47 11.84 -18.02
C GLU A 90 -2.27 11.15 -17.37
N ARG A 91 -2.48 9.96 -16.78
CA ARG A 91 -1.42 9.14 -16.16
C ARG A 91 -0.71 8.19 -17.14
N ASN A 92 -1.07 8.19 -18.42
CA ASN A 92 -0.54 7.26 -19.42
C ASN A 92 -0.72 5.76 -19.04
N ILE A 93 -1.83 5.41 -18.38
CA ILE A 93 -2.13 4.03 -17.97
C ILE A 93 -3.10 3.40 -18.98
N THR A 94 -2.73 2.24 -19.51
CA THR A 94 -3.58 1.49 -20.45
C THR A 94 -4.48 0.51 -19.71
N LEU A 95 -5.79 0.74 -19.76
CA LEU A 95 -6.81 -0.15 -19.19
C LEU A 95 -8.08 -0.10 -20.04
N ASP A 96 -8.65 -1.27 -20.37
CA ASP A 96 -9.93 -1.36 -21.08
C ASP A 96 -11.10 -1.15 -20.10
N VAL A 97 -11.47 0.13 -19.93
CA VAL A 97 -12.54 0.54 -19.02
C VAL A 97 -13.89 -0.05 -19.42
N ASP A 98 -14.18 -0.16 -20.72
CA ASP A 98 -15.49 -0.63 -21.19
C ASP A 98 -15.65 -2.13 -20.94
N LYS A 99 -14.58 -2.91 -21.17
CA LYS A 99 -14.51 -4.32 -20.79
C LYS A 99 -14.61 -4.49 -19.27
N LEU A 100 -13.88 -3.70 -18.48
CA LEU A 100 -13.93 -3.78 -17.02
C LEU A 100 -15.35 -3.53 -16.47
N ILE A 101 -16.09 -2.56 -17.02
CA ILE A 101 -17.48 -2.30 -16.65
C ILE A 101 -18.38 -3.49 -16.99
N GLN A 102 -18.19 -4.11 -18.16
CA GLN A 102 -18.95 -5.30 -18.56
C GLN A 102 -18.65 -6.48 -17.63
N ASP A 103 -17.37 -6.73 -17.35
CA ASP A 103 -16.90 -7.81 -16.47
C ASP A 103 -17.40 -7.58 -15.04
N PHE A 104 -17.38 -6.34 -14.53
CA PHE A 104 -17.91 -5.99 -13.21
C PHE A 104 -19.43 -6.20 -13.11
N LYS A 105 -20.21 -5.79 -14.12
CA LYS A 105 -21.66 -6.03 -14.16
C LYS A 105 -21.96 -7.53 -14.18
N LEU A 106 -21.25 -8.29 -15.00
CA LEU A 106 -21.39 -9.75 -15.05
C LEU A 106 -21.04 -10.39 -13.71
N MET A 107 -19.98 -9.92 -13.04
CA MET A 107 -19.60 -10.37 -11.70
C MET A 107 -20.73 -10.15 -10.69
N CYS A 108 -21.31 -8.94 -10.64
CA CYS A 108 -22.44 -8.63 -9.75
C CYS A 108 -23.68 -9.48 -10.04
N ASP A 109 -24.02 -9.69 -11.32
CA ASP A 109 -25.15 -10.53 -11.73
C ASP A 109 -24.96 -12.00 -11.35
N LEU A 110 -23.74 -12.52 -11.50
CA LEU A 110 -23.39 -13.87 -11.09
C LEU A 110 -23.43 -14.00 -9.56
N GLU A 111 -22.91 -13.02 -8.81
CA GLU A 111 -22.98 -13.02 -7.35
C GLU A 111 -24.42 -13.05 -6.84
N LYS A 112 -25.30 -12.24 -7.44
CA LYS A 112 -26.73 -12.24 -7.10
C LYS A 112 -27.37 -13.59 -7.36
N LYS A 113 -27.17 -14.17 -8.55
CA LYS A 113 -27.70 -15.51 -8.89
C LYS A 113 -27.16 -16.60 -7.98
N LYS A 114 -25.88 -16.52 -7.57
CA LYS A 114 -25.29 -17.43 -6.59
C LYS A 114 -26.02 -17.35 -5.25
N CYS A 115 -26.21 -16.15 -4.73
CA CYS A 115 -26.97 -15.91 -3.49
C CYS A 115 -28.41 -16.44 -3.58
N ASP A 116 -29.09 -16.22 -4.70
CA ASP A 116 -30.46 -16.70 -4.93
C ASP A 116 -30.52 -18.24 -4.92
N PHE A 117 -29.58 -18.92 -5.60
CA PHE A 117 -29.51 -20.39 -5.62
C PHE A 117 -29.13 -20.97 -4.26
N GLU A 118 -28.20 -20.34 -3.53
CA GLU A 118 -27.85 -20.73 -2.17
C GLU A 118 -29.05 -20.62 -1.22
N SER A 119 -29.85 -19.55 -1.35
CA SER A 119 -31.07 -19.33 -0.58
C SER A 119 -32.15 -20.38 -0.91
N GLU A 120 -32.43 -20.60 -2.19
CA GLU A 120 -33.40 -21.60 -2.64
C GLU A 120 -33.02 -23.01 -2.15
N ARG A 121 -31.74 -23.37 -2.22
CA ARG A 121 -31.23 -24.66 -1.73
C ARG A 121 -31.43 -24.79 -0.21
N LYS A 122 -31.18 -23.73 0.56
CA LYS A 122 -31.43 -23.73 2.02
C LYS A 122 -32.92 -23.96 2.31
N ASP A 123 -33.81 -23.33 1.57
CA ASP A 123 -35.26 -23.49 1.75
C ASP A 123 -35.76 -24.88 1.34
N ILE A 124 -35.22 -25.46 0.26
CA ILE A 124 -35.46 -26.86 -0.10
C ILE A 124 -34.99 -27.78 1.03
N GLY A 125 -33.81 -27.54 1.61
CA GLY A 125 -33.29 -28.30 2.75
C GLY A 125 -34.23 -28.27 3.97
N LYS A 126 -34.79 -27.10 4.29
CA LYS A 126 -35.80 -26.94 5.36
C LYS A 126 -37.07 -27.76 5.05
N ARG A 127 -37.63 -27.59 3.85
CA ARG A 127 -38.86 -28.30 3.42
C ARG A 127 -38.68 -29.82 3.42
N VAL A 128 -37.52 -30.32 2.97
CA VAL A 128 -37.20 -31.75 3.03
C VAL A 128 -37.17 -32.24 4.48
N THR A 129 -36.58 -31.45 5.38
CA THR A 129 -36.52 -31.79 6.82
C THR A 129 -37.92 -31.82 7.45
N GLU A 130 -38.77 -30.85 7.12
CA GLU A 130 -40.16 -30.78 7.57
C GLU A 130 -40.97 -31.99 7.10
N LEU A 131 -40.88 -32.34 5.82
CA LEU A 131 -41.58 -33.51 5.25
C LEU A 131 -41.10 -34.82 5.87
N ILE A 132 -39.80 -34.98 6.11
CA ILE A 132 -39.25 -36.16 6.80
C ILE A 132 -39.79 -36.26 8.24
N ASN A 133 -39.88 -35.13 8.95
CA ASN A 133 -40.45 -35.11 10.30
C ASN A 133 -41.95 -35.41 10.32
N LEU A 134 -42.69 -34.97 9.30
CA LEU A 134 -44.11 -35.34 9.11
C LEU A 134 -44.25 -36.84 8.87
N MET A 135 -43.46 -37.43 7.96
CA MET A 135 -43.47 -38.88 7.71
C MET A 135 -43.22 -39.70 8.99
N LYS A 136 -42.30 -39.26 9.85
CA LYS A 136 -42.03 -39.90 11.15
C LYS A 136 -43.21 -39.83 12.13
N LYS A 137 -44.09 -38.82 12.01
CA LYS A 137 -45.24 -38.61 12.91
C LYS A 137 -46.53 -39.25 12.39
N SER A 138 -46.80 -39.16 11.09
CA SER A 138 -48.07 -39.59 10.47
C SER A 138 -48.01 -40.95 9.79
N GLY A 139 -46.84 -41.61 9.76
CA GLY A 139 -46.59 -42.81 8.96
C GLY A 139 -46.16 -42.49 7.52
N GLU A 140 -45.49 -43.44 6.88
CA GLU A 140 -45.06 -43.31 5.50
C GLU A 140 -46.27 -43.30 4.55
N ASN A 141 -46.32 -42.30 3.68
CA ASN A 141 -47.33 -42.16 2.63
C ASN A 141 -46.59 -41.95 1.30
N ASP A 142 -46.97 -42.71 0.27
CA ASP A 142 -46.38 -42.63 -1.07
C ASP A 142 -46.33 -41.20 -1.63
N ASN A 143 -47.32 -40.36 -1.33
CA ASN A 143 -47.34 -38.96 -1.76
C ASN A 143 -46.27 -38.11 -1.04
N LEU A 144 -45.98 -38.39 0.23
CA LEU A 144 -44.91 -37.72 0.98
C LEU A 144 -43.54 -38.18 0.49
N VAL A 145 -43.35 -39.47 0.24
CA VAL A 145 -42.12 -40.04 -0.34
C VAL A 145 -41.82 -39.38 -1.69
N LYS A 146 -42.80 -39.37 -2.61
CA LYS A 146 -42.68 -38.69 -3.92
C LYS A 146 -42.31 -37.21 -3.78
N SER A 147 -42.93 -36.49 -2.85
CA SER A 147 -42.67 -35.07 -2.63
C SER A 147 -41.23 -34.82 -2.14
N VAL A 148 -40.74 -35.67 -1.23
CA VAL A 148 -39.35 -35.64 -0.75
C VAL A 148 -38.37 -35.92 -1.88
N ASP A 149 -38.64 -36.92 -2.72
CA ASP A 149 -37.77 -37.30 -3.84
C ASP A 149 -37.69 -36.22 -4.93
N VAL A 150 -38.81 -35.56 -5.23
CA VAL A 150 -38.85 -34.41 -6.15
C VAL A 150 -38.00 -33.26 -5.60
N LEU A 151 -38.14 -32.93 -4.31
CA LEU A 151 -37.36 -31.86 -3.69
C LEU A 151 -35.87 -32.18 -3.60
N LYS A 152 -35.50 -33.42 -3.26
CA LYS A 152 -34.11 -33.89 -3.28
C LYS A 152 -33.52 -33.80 -4.68
N SER A 153 -34.27 -34.21 -5.70
CA SER A 153 -33.84 -34.13 -7.10
C SER A 153 -33.62 -32.68 -7.55
N ARG A 154 -34.53 -31.77 -7.20
CA ARG A 154 -34.37 -30.32 -7.43
C ARG A 154 -33.15 -29.77 -6.69
N GLY A 155 -32.96 -30.13 -5.42
CA GLY A 155 -31.80 -29.73 -4.62
C GLY A 155 -30.47 -30.20 -5.23
N ASN A 156 -30.41 -31.44 -5.72
CA ASN A 156 -29.24 -31.97 -6.42
C ASN A 156 -28.96 -31.24 -7.74
N LYS A 157 -30.00 -30.88 -8.50
CA LYS A 157 -29.86 -30.07 -9.73
C LYS A 157 -29.33 -28.68 -9.42
N LEU A 158 -29.89 -28.00 -8.41
CA LEU A 158 -29.42 -26.69 -7.96
C LEU A 158 -27.97 -26.74 -7.47
N LYS A 159 -27.58 -27.79 -6.75
CA LYS A 159 -26.18 -27.96 -6.31
C LYS A 159 -25.19 -28.04 -7.47
N LYS A 160 -25.58 -28.66 -8.60
CA LYS A 160 -24.73 -28.69 -9.81
C LYS A 160 -24.63 -27.31 -10.45
N LEU A 161 -25.76 -26.61 -10.61
CA LEU A 161 -25.81 -25.26 -11.17
C LEU A 161 -25.04 -24.25 -10.30
N GLU A 162 -25.14 -24.35 -8.97
CA GLU A 162 -24.40 -23.54 -8.00
C GLU A 162 -22.89 -23.71 -8.19
N LYS A 163 -22.42 -24.94 -8.44
CA LYS A 163 -21.01 -25.21 -8.71
C LYS A 163 -20.55 -24.53 -10.01
N GLU A 164 -21.23 -24.80 -11.13
CA GLU A 164 -20.90 -24.20 -12.44
C GLU A 164 -20.92 -22.67 -12.40
N LEU A 165 -21.89 -22.11 -11.69
CA LEU A 165 -22.02 -20.66 -11.52
C LEU A 165 -20.91 -20.10 -10.63
N SER A 166 -20.50 -20.83 -9.58
CA SER A 166 -19.40 -20.42 -8.71
C SER A 166 -18.06 -20.39 -9.45
N ASP A 167 -17.77 -21.41 -10.26
CA ASP A 167 -16.53 -21.46 -11.06
C ASP A 167 -16.47 -20.25 -12.02
N ARG A 168 -17.60 -19.93 -12.67
CA ARG A 168 -17.73 -18.78 -13.56
C ARG A 168 -17.62 -17.44 -12.83
N TYR A 169 -18.21 -17.33 -11.64
CA TYR A 169 -18.11 -16.16 -10.78
C TYR A 169 -16.66 -15.90 -10.34
N PHE A 170 -15.92 -16.94 -9.94
CA PHE A 170 -14.54 -16.78 -9.51
C PHE A 170 -13.61 -16.41 -10.64
N ALA A 171 -13.81 -16.98 -11.83
CA ALA A 171 -13.05 -16.60 -13.02
C ALA A 171 -13.25 -15.11 -13.37
N ILE A 172 -14.49 -14.61 -13.37
CA ILE A 172 -14.75 -13.20 -13.66
C ILE A 172 -14.26 -12.28 -12.53
N LYS A 173 -14.45 -12.68 -11.26
CA LYS A 173 -13.94 -11.94 -10.09
C LYS A 173 -12.43 -11.79 -10.18
N HIS A 174 -11.71 -12.86 -10.51
CA HIS A 174 -10.25 -12.80 -10.68
C HIS A 174 -9.85 -11.78 -11.75
N ALA A 175 -10.49 -11.78 -12.92
CA ALA A 175 -10.21 -10.79 -13.96
C ALA A 175 -10.51 -9.35 -13.51
N VAL A 176 -11.68 -9.13 -12.91
CA VAL A 176 -12.11 -7.81 -12.38
C VAL A 176 -11.17 -7.29 -11.32
N MET A 177 -10.69 -8.15 -10.41
CA MET A 177 -9.78 -7.73 -9.34
C MET A 177 -8.41 -7.34 -9.88
N LEU A 178 -7.84 -8.14 -10.80
CA LEU A 178 -6.54 -7.82 -11.41
C LEU A 178 -6.58 -6.53 -12.23
N ASP A 179 -7.65 -6.29 -12.97
CA ASP A 179 -7.84 -5.05 -13.73
C ASP A 179 -8.16 -3.86 -12.80
N GLY A 180 -8.93 -4.09 -11.73
CA GLY A 180 -9.23 -3.10 -10.71
C GLY A 180 -7.99 -2.63 -9.94
N LEU A 181 -7.02 -3.51 -9.69
CA LEU A 181 -5.77 -3.16 -8.99
C LEU A 181 -4.91 -2.17 -9.78
N LYS A 182 -5.03 -2.14 -11.12
CA LYS A 182 -4.34 -1.21 -12.01
C LYS A 182 -4.93 0.21 -11.98
N ILE A 183 -6.12 0.39 -11.38
CA ILE A 183 -6.78 1.70 -11.32
C ILE A 183 -5.98 2.60 -10.35
N PRO A 184 -5.47 3.75 -10.83
CA PRO A 184 -4.77 4.71 -9.99
C PRO A 184 -5.73 5.44 -9.06
N ASN A 185 -5.17 6.15 -8.08
CA ASN A 185 -5.93 7.11 -7.30
C ASN A 185 -6.47 8.23 -8.19
N ARG A 186 -7.50 8.93 -7.70
CA ARG A 186 -8.02 10.14 -8.35
C ARG A 186 -6.93 11.22 -8.43
N ILE A 187 -7.08 12.15 -9.35
CA ILE A 187 -6.18 13.30 -9.48
C ILE A 187 -6.77 14.44 -8.64
N HIS A 188 -5.97 15.01 -7.75
CA HIS A 188 -6.38 16.19 -7.00
C HIS A 188 -6.48 17.40 -7.95
N PRO A 189 -7.47 18.30 -7.80
CA PRO A 189 -7.65 19.45 -8.71
C PRO A 189 -6.45 20.41 -8.81
N GLU A 190 -5.59 20.44 -7.79
CA GLU A 190 -4.35 21.24 -7.81
C GLU A 190 -3.17 20.55 -8.51
N THR A 191 -3.32 19.29 -8.94
CA THR A 191 -2.24 18.59 -9.65
C THR A 191 -2.06 19.22 -11.03
N PRO A 192 -0.87 19.73 -11.37
CA PRO A 192 -0.67 20.38 -12.64
C PRO A 192 -0.36 19.38 -13.76
N THR A 193 -0.46 19.81 -15.00
CA THR A 193 -0.02 19.03 -16.18
C THR A 193 1.48 19.18 -16.46
N SER A 194 2.09 20.25 -15.97
CA SER A 194 3.52 20.52 -16.01
C SER A 194 4.02 20.92 -14.64
N ALA A 195 5.26 20.58 -14.29
CA ALA A 195 5.84 20.94 -12.99
C ALA A 195 5.64 22.44 -12.69
N GLN A 196 5.04 22.75 -11.54
CA GLN A 196 4.69 24.12 -11.14
C GLN A 196 5.49 24.52 -9.90
N ILE A 197 6.27 25.60 -9.99
CA ILE A 197 6.98 26.16 -8.83
C ILE A 197 5.98 26.92 -7.96
N LEU A 198 5.86 26.52 -6.70
CA LEU A 198 5.00 27.18 -5.71
C LEU A 198 5.72 28.34 -5.02
N ARG A 199 6.97 28.10 -4.64
CA ARG A 199 7.84 29.07 -3.96
C ARG A 199 9.30 28.70 -4.11
N SER A 200 10.17 29.69 -3.93
CA SER A 200 11.63 29.55 -3.98
C SER A 200 12.28 30.46 -2.94
N PHE A 201 13.42 30.05 -2.42
CA PHE A 201 14.24 30.83 -1.49
C PHE A 201 15.72 30.70 -1.86
N GLY A 202 16.51 31.74 -1.57
CA GLY A 202 17.94 31.80 -1.82
C GLY A 202 18.30 32.19 -3.26
N ASN A 203 19.54 32.64 -3.44
CA ASN A 203 20.09 33.01 -4.75
C ASN A 203 20.99 31.90 -5.27
N ILE A 204 20.74 31.46 -6.50
CA ILE A 204 21.69 30.59 -7.22
C ILE A 204 22.93 31.43 -7.51
N MET A 205 24.03 31.13 -6.84
CA MET A 205 25.31 31.79 -7.09
C MET A 205 25.91 31.26 -8.38
N ASP A 206 26.52 32.14 -9.17
CA ASP A 206 27.26 31.78 -10.38
C ASP A 206 28.59 31.11 -9.98
N PHE A 207 28.53 29.79 -9.82
CA PHE A 207 29.71 29.00 -9.52
C PHE A 207 30.35 28.50 -10.81
N SER A 208 31.02 29.38 -11.53
CA SER A 208 31.77 29.02 -12.76
C SER A 208 32.81 27.89 -12.59
N LYS A 209 33.07 27.41 -11.35
CA LYS A 209 33.91 26.26 -11.00
C LYS A 209 33.49 25.56 -9.69
N SER A 210 32.21 25.24 -9.49
CA SER A 210 31.82 24.47 -8.31
C SER A 210 32.37 23.05 -8.36
N ARG A 211 33.09 22.66 -7.31
CA ARG A 211 33.63 21.30 -7.17
C ARG A 211 32.53 20.36 -6.70
N SER A 212 32.52 19.14 -7.22
CA SER A 212 31.56 18.14 -6.75
C SER A 212 31.88 17.68 -5.33
N HIS A 213 30.83 17.32 -4.57
CA HIS A 213 31.01 16.68 -3.26
C HIS A 213 31.85 15.40 -3.33
N ILE A 214 31.89 14.73 -4.49
CA ILE A 214 32.72 13.54 -4.74
C ILE A 214 34.20 13.90 -4.69
N GLU A 215 34.61 14.96 -5.40
CA GLU A 215 35.98 15.43 -5.41
C GLU A 215 36.41 15.94 -4.04
N ILE A 216 35.57 16.78 -3.42
CA ILE A 216 35.83 17.38 -2.11
C ILE A 216 35.93 16.28 -1.05
N GLY A 217 34.97 15.36 -1.04
CA GLY A 217 34.91 14.26 -0.08
C GLY A 217 36.10 13.31 -0.18
N ARG A 218 36.62 13.05 -1.38
CA ARG A 218 37.83 12.25 -1.59
C ARG A 218 39.10 12.99 -1.15
N GLU A 219 39.26 14.26 -1.54
CA GLU A 219 40.44 15.05 -1.19
C GLU A 219 40.58 15.23 0.32
N LYS A 220 39.47 15.52 1.01
CA LYS A 220 39.42 15.69 2.47
C LYS A 220 39.36 14.36 3.24
N ASP A 221 39.42 13.21 2.56
CA ASP A 221 39.28 11.86 3.15
C ASP A 221 37.99 11.66 3.99
N LEU A 222 36.91 12.35 3.60
CA LEU A 222 35.60 12.32 4.25
C LEU A 222 34.65 11.29 3.64
N ILE A 223 34.84 10.94 2.37
CA ILE A 223 33.99 9.96 1.66
C ILE A 223 34.86 8.94 0.94
N LYS A 224 34.57 7.66 1.19
CA LYS A 224 35.08 6.55 0.37
C LYS A 224 33.92 5.92 -0.39
N PHE A 225 33.98 5.93 -1.71
CA PHE A 225 33.04 5.17 -2.55
C PHE A 225 33.53 3.74 -2.71
N SER A 226 32.62 2.77 -2.75
CA SER A 226 32.96 1.35 -2.87
C SER A 226 33.31 0.98 -4.30
N ASP A 227 34.42 0.25 -4.48
CA ASP A 227 34.86 -0.27 -5.79
C ASP A 227 34.11 -1.55 -6.18
N ILE A 228 33.60 -2.29 -5.19
CA ILE A 228 32.96 -3.62 -5.37
C ILE A 228 31.45 -3.60 -5.13
N GLY A 229 30.93 -2.54 -4.51
CA GLY A 229 29.51 -2.33 -4.24
C GLY A 229 29.03 -1.08 -4.96
N PRO A 230 28.47 -1.19 -6.17
CA PRO A 230 27.95 -0.03 -6.90
C PRO A 230 27.06 0.84 -6.01
N LYS A 231 27.23 2.17 -6.11
CA LYS A 231 26.47 3.18 -5.35
C LYS A 231 26.56 3.07 -3.82
N SER A 232 27.45 2.23 -3.29
CA SER A 232 27.75 2.16 -1.86
C SER A 232 28.88 3.14 -1.51
N PHE A 233 28.79 3.75 -0.33
CA PHE A 233 29.77 4.72 0.15
C PHE A 233 29.96 4.59 1.67
N TYR A 234 31.05 5.17 2.16
CA TYR A 234 31.41 5.24 3.56
C TYR A 234 31.72 6.69 3.90
N LEU A 235 31.00 7.24 4.89
CA LEU A 235 31.29 8.54 5.47
C LEU A 235 32.36 8.40 6.56
N LYS A 236 33.27 9.37 6.67
CA LYS A 236 34.40 9.35 7.59
C LYS A 236 34.53 10.67 8.34
N GLY A 237 35.12 10.60 9.53
CA GLY A 237 35.51 11.77 10.33
C GLY A 237 34.34 12.72 10.59
N ASP A 238 34.60 14.01 10.39
CA ASP A 238 33.65 15.09 10.66
C ASP A 238 32.37 14.98 9.84
N LEU A 239 32.42 14.39 8.64
CA LEU A 239 31.23 14.21 7.80
C LEU A 239 30.30 13.14 8.37
N ALA A 240 30.85 12.06 8.94
CA ALA A 240 30.06 11.04 9.62
C ALA A 240 29.43 11.58 10.92
N LEU A 241 30.17 12.41 11.66
CA LEU A 241 29.62 13.11 12.84
C LEU A 241 28.51 14.08 12.44
N CYS A 242 28.69 14.82 11.35
CA CYS A 242 27.67 15.72 10.80
C CYS A 242 26.36 14.98 10.49
N GLU A 243 26.41 13.79 9.87
CA GLU A 243 25.20 13.01 9.60
C GLU A 243 24.44 12.66 10.90
N LEU A 244 25.17 12.24 11.94
CA LEU A 244 24.58 11.91 13.24
C LEU A 244 23.98 13.15 13.93
N GLU A 245 24.64 14.31 13.85
CA GLU A 245 24.13 15.57 14.39
C GLU A 245 22.88 16.05 13.65
N LEU A 246 22.85 15.94 12.32
CA LEU A 246 21.68 16.27 11.51
C LEU A 246 20.50 15.35 11.82
N ILE A 247 20.74 14.05 12.01
CA ILE A 247 19.71 13.11 12.49
C ILE A 247 19.09 13.59 13.81
N ASP A 248 19.89 14.00 14.78
CA ASP A 248 19.40 14.50 16.07
C ASP A 248 18.67 15.85 15.93
N LYS A 249 19.21 16.78 15.12
CA LYS A 249 18.57 18.07 14.80
C LYS A 249 17.18 17.86 14.19
N THR A 250 17.07 16.98 13.20
CA THR A 250 15.78 16.69 12.54
C THR A 250 14.79 16.02 13.50
N LYS A 251 15.24 15.08 14.33
CA LYS A 251 14.37 14.45 15.35
C LYS A 251 13.80 15.49 16.31
N LYS A 252 14.64 16.35 16.87
CA LYS A 252 14.23 17.41 17.80
C LYS A 252 13.25 18.37 17.16
N PHE A 253 13.52 18.79 15.92
CA PHE A 253 12.62 19.67 15.18
C PHE A 253 11.22 19.05 15.01
N LEU A 254 11.12 17.80 14.57
CA LEU A 254 9.82 17.14 14.38
C LEU A 254 9.08 16.89 15.69
N GLN A 255 9.79 16.58 16.79
CA GLN A 255 9.19 16.45 18.13
C GLN A 255 8.64 17.77 18.65
N GLN A 256 9.39 18.86 18.47
CA GLN A 256 8.95 20.20 18.88
C GLN A 256 7.70 20.67 18.13
N ASN A 257 7.48 20.14 16.92
CA ASN A 257 6.29 20.36 16.12
C ASN A 257 5.18 19.32 16.36
N GLY A 258 5.19 18.64 17.52
CA GLY A 258 4.07 17.82 17.98
C GLY A 258 3.94 16.45 17.31
N MET A 259 4.97 15.99 16.59
CA MET A 259 4.95 14.68 15.93
C MET A 259 5.42 13.56 16.88
N THR A 260 4.81 12.38 16.76
CA THR A 260 5.20 11.20 17.54
C THR A 260 6.32 10.43 16.86
N THR A 261 7.39 10.14 17.60
CA THR A 261 8.55 9.40 17.10
C THR A 261 8.28 7.90 16.99
N PHE A 262 8.68 7.30 15.88
CA PHE A 262 8.72 5.87 15.64
C PHE A 262 10.14 5.43 15.28
N LEU A 263 10.39 4.13 15.46
CA LEU A 263 11.50 3.42 14.84
C LEU A 263 10.89 2.32 13.98
N LEU A 264 11.24 2.30 12.68
CA LEU A 264 10.57 1.45 11.70
C LEU A 264 11.39 0.19 11.39
N PRO A 265 10.73 -0.94 11.06
CA PRO A 265 11.41 -2.11 10.50
C PRO A 265 12.02 -1.81 9.14
N ASP A 266 13.15 -2.45 8.83
CA ASP A 266 13.83 -2.26 7.55
C ASP A 266 13.16 -2.99 6.38
N LYS A 267 12.40 -4.04 6.67
CA LYS A 267 11.74 -4.88 5.67
C LYS A 267 10.22 -4.82 5.76
N VAL A 268 9.57 -4.82 4.61
CA VAL A 268 8.11 -4.93 4.46
C VAL A 268 7.77 -6.07 3.50
N ARG A 269 6.57 -6.63 3.60
CA ARG A 269 6.10 -7.71 2.72
C ARG A 269 5.57 -7.19 1.38
N SER A 270 5.56 -8.03 0.35
CA SER A 270 5.04 -7.69 -0.99
C SER A 270 3.62 -7.12 -0.95
N ILE A 271 2.77 -7.63 -0.06
CA ILE A 271 1.41 -7.10 0.10
C ILE A 271 1.37 -5.61 0.50
N ILE A 272 2.31 -5.14 1.31
CA ILE A 272 2.40 -3.72 1.70
C ILE A 272 2.81 -2.89 0.50
N MET A 273 3.79 -3.36 -0.27
CA MET A 273 4.29 -2.67 -1.45
C MET A 273 3.18 -2.50 -2.50
N GLU A 274 2.53 -3.60 -2.86
CA GLU A 274 1.41 -3.57 -3.83
C GLU A 274 0.22 -2.78 -3.28
N GLY A 275 -0.07 -2.87 -1.98
CA GLY A 275 -1.08 -2.07 -1.29
C GLY A 275 -0.82 -0.55 -1.36
N CYS A 276 0.46 -0.18 -1.38
CA CYS A 276 0.92 1.18 -1.63
C CYS A 276 1.02 1.54 -3.12
N GLY A 277 0.60 0.67 -4.04
CA GLY A 277 0.61 0.91 -5.48
C GLY A 277 1.96 0.73 -6.16
N PHE A 278 2.90 0.01 -5.54
CA PHE A 278 4.19 -0.33 -6.16
C PHE A 278 4.09 -1.60 -7.00
N ASP A 279 4.79 -1.60 -8.13
CA ASP A 279 5.06 -2.83 -8.89
C ASP A 279 6.19 -3.60 -8.20
N VAL A 280 5.84 -4.70 -7.52
CA VAL A 280 6.78 -5.54 -6.75
C VAL A 280 7.83 -6.22 -7.63
N ASP A 281 7.58 -6.32 -8.94
CA ASP A 281 8.53 -6.89 -9.90
C ASP A 281 9.52 -5.85 -10.45
N SER A 282 9.42 -4.58 -10.04
CA SER A 282 10.30 -3.51 -10.52
C SER A 282 11.73 -3.66 -9.99
N ASP A 283 12.69 -3.44 -10.89
CA ASP A 283 14.14 -3.29 -10.61
C ASP A 283 14.50 -2.14 -9.66
N LYS A 284 13.56 -1.24 -9.39
CA LYS A 284 13.69 -0.13 -8.44
C LYS A 284 13.46 -0.54 -6.99
N ILE A 285 13.01 -1.76 -6.74
CA ILE A 285 12.75 -2.30 -5.39
C ILE A 285 13.84 -3.32 -5.03
N LEU A 286 14.44 -3.15 -3.86
CA LEU A 286 15.40 -4.11 -3.32
C LEU A 286 14.64 -5.25 -2.64
N THR A 287 14.69 -6.44 -3.24
CA THR A 287 14.01 -7.64 -2.75
C THR A 287 14.99 -8.58 -2.06
N ILE A 288 14.62 -9.08 -0.89
CA ILE A 288 15.29 -10.15 -0.17
C ILE A 288 14.61 -11.46 -0.55
N HIS A 289 15.30 -12.29 -1.30
CA HIS A 289 14.88 -13.66 -1.53
C HIS A 289 15.24 -14.50 -0.30
N ASP A 290 14.23 -14.88 0.48
CA ASP A 290 14.38 -15.86 1.56
C ASP A 290 14.07 -17.25 1.00
N PRO A 291 15.05 -18.15 0.88
CA PRO A 291 14.85 -19.43 0.22
C PRO A 291 14.14 -20.48 1.09
N ASP A 292 13.42 -20.14 2.19
CA ASP A 292 12.83 -21.16 3.09
C ASP A 292 11.99 -22.18 2.28
N PRO A 293 12.46 -23.43 2.14
CA PRO A 293 11.83 -24.42 1.28
C PRO A 293 10.52 -24.98 1.84
N ARG A 294 10.05 -24.49 3.01
CA ARG A 294 8.88 -25.01 3.71
C ARG A 294 7.64 -24.12 3.63
N GLU A 295 7.75 -22.88 3.14
CA GLU A 295 6.62 -21.95 3.13
C GLU A 295 6.26 -21.47 1.72
N SER A 296 5.12 -22.02 1.27
CA SER A 296 4.11 -21.36 0.44
C SER A 296 4.31 -21.30 -1.07
N LYS A 297 3.24 -21.72 -1.77
CA LYS A 297 2.96 -21.43 -3.19
C LYS A 297 2.69 -19.93 -3.45
N VAL A 298 3.03 -19.07 -2.49
CA VAL A 298 2.69 -17.66 -2.45
C VAL A 298 3.98 -16.87 -2.49
N ILE A 299 4.07 -15.96 -3.45
CA ILE A 299 5.15 -14.97 -3.56
C ILE A 299 4.90 -13.95 -2.44
N ASP A 300 5.41 -14.23 -1.23
CA ASP A 300 5.42 -13.27 -0.12
C ASP A 300 6.88 -12.92 0.20
N GLU A 301 7.48 -12.21 -0.75
CA GLU A 301 8.85 -11.75 -0.62
C GLU A 301 8.94 -10.60 0.38
N HIS A 302 10.16 -10.39 0.89
CA HIS A 302 10.45 -9.24 1.73
C HIS A 302 11.18 -8.20 0.89
N HIS A 303 10.79 -6.95 1.02
CA HIS A 303 11.42 -5.82 0.35
C HIS A 303 12.08 -4.90 1.37
N LEU A 304 13.33 -4.52 1.11
CA LEU A 304 14.06 -3.53 1.90
C LEU A 304 13.53 -2.15 1.58
N GLN A 305 12.80 -1.56 2.52
CA GLN A 305 12.32 -0.19 2.41
C GLN A 305 12.92 0.72 3.47
N GLY A 306 13.22 0.19 4.66
CA GLY A 306 13.82 1.01 5.71
C GLY A 306 12.83 1.99 6.31
N ASN A 307 13.36 3.18 6.58
CA ASN A 307 12.64 4.34 7.03
C ASN A 307 11.82 4.95 5.88
N SER A 308 10.59 4.46 5.71
CA SER A 308 9.71 4.81 4.60
C SER A 308 8.24 4.88 5.01
N VAL A 309 7.40 5.49 4.15
CA VAL A 309 5.94 5.54 4.35
C VAL A 309 5.34 4.13 4.36
N GLN A 310 5.86 3.22 3.54
CA GLN A 310 5.41 1.83 3.46
C GLN A 310 5.56 1.11 4.81
N SER A 311 6.63 1.39 5.56
CA SER A 311 6.85 0.82 6.89
C SER A 311 5.85 1.36 7.93
N PHE A 312 5.39 2.60 7.82
CA PHE A 312 4.26 3.12 8.62
C PHE A 312 2.92 2.50 8.22
N VAL A 313 2.69 2.32 6.93
CA VAL A 313 1.48 1.69 6.42
C VAL A 313 1.40 0.23 6.90
N ALA A 314 2.52 -0.49 6.93
CA ALA A 314 2.61 -1.83 7.51
C ALA A 314 2.16 -1.87 8.99
N PHE A 315 2.44 -0.82 9.76
CA PHE A 315 1.97 -0.71 11.15
C PHE A 315 0.45 -0.52 11.25
N LEU A 316 -0.17 0.17 10.29
CA LEU A 316 -1.62 0.41 10.27
C LEU A 316 -2.45 -0.65 9.55
N MET A 317 -1.80 -1.54 8.79
CA MET A 317 -2.47 -2.61 8.06
C MET A 317 -3.43 -3.38 8.97
N ARG A 318 -4.70 -3.50 8.55
CA ARG A 318 -5.80 -4.18 9.27
C ARG A 318 -6.12 -3.59 10.66
N GLN A 319 -5.65 -2.39 10.97
CA GLN A 319 -5.99 -1.70 12.21
C GLN A 319 -7.28 -0.90 12.05
N MET A 320 -8.03 -0.80 13.15
CA MET A 320 -9.09 0.19 13.31
C MET A 320 -8.59 1.23 14.31
N VAL A 321 -8.40 2.46 13.84
CA VAL A 321 -7.94 3.60 14.62
C VAL A 321 -9.12 4.24 15.32
N ASP A 322 -8.98 4.56 16.61
CA ASP A 322 -10.01 5.29 17.34
C ASP A 322 -10.04 6.75 16.88
N ASN A 323 -11.23 7.30 16.62
CA ASN A 323 -11.37 8.67 16.12
C ASN A 323 -10.74 9.72 17.05
N SER A 324 -10.67 9.45 18.36
CA SER A 324 -10.02 10.36 19.33
C SER A 324 -8.50 10.45 19.17
N GLN A 325 -7.89 9.53 18.42
CA GLN A 325 -6.46 9.54 18.12
C GLN A 325 -6.15 10.26 16.79
N LEU A 326 -7.15 10.48 15.94
CA LEU A 326 -6.98 11.13 14.64
C LEU A 326 -6.97 12.66 14.80
N PRO A 327 -6.12 13.38 14.05
CA PRO A 327 -5.20 12.85 13.05
C PRO A 327 -3.95 12.21 13.67
N LEU A 328 -3.51 11.08 13.12
CA LEU A 328 -2.20 10.51 13.47
C LEU A 328 -1.12 11.40 12.86
N LYS A 329 -0.09 11.75 13.64
CA LYS A 329 1.05 12.56 13.20
C LYS A 329 2.35 11.91 13.62
N TYR A 330 2.95 11.11 12.75
CA TYR A 330 4.09 10.26 13.05
C TYR A 330 5.32 10.66 12.24
N PHE A 331 6.50 10.45 12.81
CA PHE A 331 7.75 10.59 12.10
C PHE A 331 8.78 9.54 12.53
N SER A 332 9.74 9.27 11.66
CA SER A 332 10.89 8.42 11.95
C SER A 332 12.12 8.91 11.19
N VAL A 333 13.31 8.69 11.76
CA VAL A 333 14.59 9.06 11.15
C VAL A 333 15.50 7.84 11.20
N GLY A 334 15.98 7.40 10.04
CA GLY A 334 16.72 6.15 9.89
C GLY A 334 17.23 5.95 8.47
N SER A 335 17.58 4.70 8.13
CA SER A 335 18.10 4.35 6.81
C SER A 335 16.98 4.04 5.83
N ARG A 336 17.06 4.58 4.61
CA ARG A 336 16.21 4.26 3.46
C ARG A 336 17.03 3.46 2.45
N TYR A 337 16.38 2.48 1.81
CA TYR A 337 17.00 1.62 0.79
C TYR A 337 16.28 1.76 -0.56
N VAL A 338 17.01 2.10 -1.61
CA VAL A 338 16.48 2.34 -2.97
C VAL A 338 17.40 1.70 -4.02
N SER A 339 16.85 1.45 -5.21
CA SER A 339 17.60 0.96 -6.37
C SER A 339 17.29 1.81 -7.61
N GLY A 340 18.16 1.78 -8.60
CA GLY A 340 17.92 2.38 -9.92
C GLY A 340 18.06 3.91 -9.97
N THR A 341 18.82 4.52 -9.06
CA THR A 341 19.16 5.94 -9.15
C THR A 341 20.41 6.16 -10.01
N GLU A 342 20.30 7.04 -11.00
CA GLU A 342 21.40 7.34 -11.92
C GLU A 342 22.31 8.45 -11.40
N LEU A 343 21.90 9.20 -10.36
CA LEU A 343 22.66 10.33 -9.84
C LEU A 343 24.05 9.90 -9.31
N PRO A 344 25.06 10.77 -9.39
CA PRO A 344 26.41 10.43 -8.96
C PRO A 344 26.60 10.62 -7.45
N GLY A 345 27.63 9.97 -6.90
CA GLY A 345 28.07 10.21 -5.53
C GLY A 345 27.00 9.87 -4.49
N LEU A 346 26.84 10.74 -3.49
CA LEU A 346 25.87 10.56 -2.40
C LEU A 346 24.42 10.68 -2.90
N PHE A 347 24.17 11.52 -3.92
CA PHE A 347 22.84 11.67 -4.52
C PHE A 347 22.31 10.37 -5.15
N GLY A 348 23.22 9.47 -5.53
CA GLY A 348 22.92 8.16 -6.08
C GLY A 348 22.97 7.00 -5.10
N GLY A 349 23.06 7.26 -3.79
CA GLY A 349 23.20 6.20 -2.79
C GLY A 349 22.04 5.21 -2.80
N HIS A 350 22.33 3.91 -2.85
CA HIS A 350 21.30 2.86 -2.66
C HIS A 350 20.85 2.73 -1.20
N GLN A 351 21.62 3.29 -0.27
CA GLN A 351 21.27 3.44 1.13
C GLN A 351 21.63 4.85 1.58
N TYR A 352 20.72 5.51 2.28
CA TYR A 352 20.95 6.85 2.81
C TYR A 352 20.17 7.10 4.10
N ALA A 353 20.58 8.07 4.90
CA ALA A 353 19.84 8.53 6.07
C ALA A 353 18.76 9.53 5.66
N ASN A 354 17.53 9.33 6.14
CA ASN A 354 16.42 10.24 5.87
C ASN A 354 15.53 10.44 7.09
N ALA A 355 14.66 11.45 7.01
CA ALA A 355 13.53 11.63 7.90
C ALA A 355 12.23 11.50 7.11
N VAL A 356 11.29 10.72 7.62
CA VAL A 356 9.99 10.45 6.99
C VAL A 356 8.88 10.85 7.95
N ILE A 357 7.82 11.42 7.39
CA ILE A 357 6.58 11.74 8.09
C ILE A 357 5.41 10.95 7.52
N PHE A 358 4.45 10.67 8.38
CA PHE A 358 3.22 9.95 8.04
C PHE A 358 2.05 10.54 8.82
N GLY A 359 0.94 10.75 8.11
CA GLY A 359 -0.32 11.20 8.66
C GLY A 359 -1.48 10.32 8.22
N ALA A 360 -2.45 10.16 9.13
CA ALA A 360 -3.75 9.55 8.82
C ALA A 360 -4.86 10.40 9.42
N SER A 361 -5.93 10.63 8.66
CA SER A 361 -7.05 11.51 9.04
C SER A 361 -8.41 10.87 8.77
N LEU A 362 -9.48 11.49 9.29
CA LEU A 362 -10.86 11.00 9.15
C LEU A 362 -11.47 11.31 7.79
N SER A 363 -10.95 12.31 7.08
CA SER A 363 -11.57 12.84 5.89
C SER A 363 -10.55 13.47 4.94
N GLU A 364 -10.97 13.60 3.69
CA GLU A 364 -10.26 14.35 2.66
C GLU A 364 -9.91 15.78 3.11
N THR A 365 -10.88 16.53 3.66
CA THR A 365 -10.65 17.91 4.12
C THR A 365 -9.57 17.99 5.21
N GLU A 366 -9.59 17.07 6.17
CA GLU A 366 -8.57 17.01 7.20
C GLU A 366 -7.21 16.59 6.61
N SER A 367 -7.20 15.69 5.62
CA SER A 367 -5.98 15.33 4.89
C SER A 367 -5.38 16.51 4.13
N SER A 368 -6.19 17.37 3.51
CA SER A 368 -5.74 18.59 2.84
C SER A 368 -5.14 19.59 3.84
N ASN A 369 -5.73 19.72 5.03
CA ASN A 369 -5.17 20.57 6.10
C ASN A 369 -3.81 20.04 6.58
N LEU A 370 -3.67 18.72 6.75
CA LEU A 370 -2.38 18.09 7.07
C LEU A 370 -1.35 18.31 5.97
N PHE A 371 -1.76 18.31 4.70
CA PHE A 371 -0.86 18.60 3.59
C PHE A 371 -0.26 20.00 3.67
N GLN A 372 -1.10 21.00 3.94
CA GLN A 372 -0.62 22.39 4.12
C GLN A 372 0.29 22.51 5.35
N GLU A 373 -0.10 21.91 6.48
CA GLU A 373 0.69 21.90 7.72
C GLU A 373 2.08 21.27 7.50
N TYR A 374 2.12 20.08 6.90
CA TYR A 374 3.37 19.36 6.66
C TYR A 374 4.22 20.01 5.58
N SER A 375 3.60 20.58 4.55
CA SER A 375 4.31 21.36 3.53
C SER A 375 5.04 22.55 4.13
N GLU A 376 4.40 23.26 5.07
CA GLU A 376 5.02 24.39 5.77
C GLU A 376 6.09 23.96 6.77
N LEU A 377 5.84 22.85 7.47
CA LEU A 377 6.82 22.24 8.37
C LEU A 377 8.11 21.85 7.62
N ILE A 378 7.99 21.16 6.48
CA ILE A 378 9.13 20.74 5.66
C ILE A 378 9.85 21.96 5.10
N TRP A 379 9.11 22.92 4.54
CA TRP A 379 9.70 24.14 3.99
C TRP A 379 10.50 24.92 5.02
N SER A 380 9.91 25.22 6.18
CA SER A 380 10.59 25.98 7.24
C SER A 380 11.85 25.28 7.74
N PHE A 381 11.84 23.94 7.80
CA PHE A 381 13.03 23.16 8.13
C PHE A 381 14.12 23.29 7.06
N LEU A 382 13.77 23.12 5.79
CA LEU A 382 14.71 23.17 4.67
C LEU A 382 15.26 24.59 4.43
N GLU A 383 14.42 25.61 4.57
CA GLU A 383 14.80 27.02 4.47
C GLU A 383 15.84 27.40 5.54
N SER A 384 15.77 26.79 6.74
CA SER A 384 16.72 27.05 7.83
C SER A 384 18.19 26.74 7.50
N PHE A 385 18.46 25.95 6.46
CA PHE A 385 19.81 25.66 5.99
C PHE A 385 20.39 26.77 5.11
N ASN A 386 19.61 27.79 4.75
CA ASN A 386 20.01 28.93 3.93
C ASN A 386 20.61 28.55 2.57
N LEU A 387 20.15 27.45 1.98
CA LEU A 387 20.54 26.99 0.64
C LEU A 387 19.45 27.36 -0.39
N PRO A 388 19.80 27.54 -1.68
CA PRO A 388 18.80 27.78 -2.72
C PRO A 388 17.85 26.59 -2.85
N ILE A 389 16.57 26.82 -2.55
CA ILE A 389 15.53 25.81 -2.51
C ILE A 389 14.34 26.22 -3.35
N ARG A 390 13.61 25.25 -3.90
CA ARG A 390 12.29 25.44 -4.48
C ARG A 390 11.34 24.35 -4.04
N GLN A 391 10.07 24.72 -3.92
CA GLN A 391 8.98 23.77 -3.78
C GLN A 391 8.21 23.72 -5.09
N ILE A 392 7.95 22.51 -5.59
CA ILE A 392 7.16 22.31 -6.81
C ILE A 392 5.95 21.41 -6.52
N LEU A 393 4.90 21.55 -7.33
CA LEU A 393 3.92 20.48 -7.54
C LEU A 393 4.37 19.62 -8.72
N VAL A 394 4.33 18.32 -8.49
CA VAL A 394 4.71 17.29 -9.49
C VAL A 394 3.55 17.12 -10.47
N PRO A 395 3.84 17.03 -11.77
CA PRO A 395 2.79 16.90 -12.76
C PRO A 395 2.15 15.51 -12.73
N VAL A 396 0.93 15.42 -13.24
CA VAL A 396 0.08 14.21 -13.17
C VAL A 396 0.75 12.94 -13.70
N GLN A 397 1.54 13.04 -14.77
CA GLN A 397 2.24 11.91 -15.38
C GLN A 397 3.35 11.31 -14.51
N ASP A 398 3.86 12.07 -13.54
CA ASP A 398 4.95 11.66 -12.66
C ASP A 398 4.43 11.17 -11.28
N LEU A 399 3.11 11.18 -11.06
CA LEU A 399 2.49 10.61 -9.86
C LEU A 399 2.49 9.08 -9.90
N SER A 400 2.85 8.46 -8.78
CA SER A 400 2.64 7.03 -8.58
C SER A 400 1.16 6.68 -8.45
N LEU A 401 0.84 5.38 -8.58
CA LEU A 401 -0.55 4.89 -8.57
C LEU A 401 -1.34 5.33 -7.34
N SER A 402 -0.71 5.42 -6.16
CA SER A 402 -1.40 5.79 -4.92
C SER A 402 -1.60 7.29 -4.72
N GLU A 403 -0.78 8.13 -5.36
CA GLU A 403 -0.74 9.56 -5.08
C GLU A 403 -1.85 10.29 -5.82
N SER A 404 -2.59 11.17 -5.14
CA SER A 404 -3.52 12.12 -5.78
C SER A 404 -2.92 13.51 -5.97
N LEU A 405 -1.94 13.87 -5.14
CA LEU A 405 -1.16 15.11 -5.21
C LEU A 405 0.24 14.84 -4.65
N ARG A 406 1.27 15.43 -5.25
CA ARG A 406 2.65 15.37 -4.74
C ARG A 406 3.33 16.72 -4.87
N SER A 407 4.00 17.12 -3.80
CA SER A 407 4.93 18.24 -3.79
C SER A 407 6.34 17.75 -3.51
N GLU A 408 7.32 18.33 -4.21
CA GLU A 408 8.73 18.06 -4.00
C GLU A 408 9.46 19.31 -3.53
N PHE A 409 10.44 19.09 -2.68
CA PHE A 409 11.32 20.11 -2.14
C PHE A 409 12.71 19.84 -2.67
N GLN A 410 13.20 20.75 -3.50
CA GLN A 410 14.43 20.55 -4.25
C GLN A 410 15.44 21.63 -3.91
N MET A 411 16.69 21.24 -3.73
CA MET A 411 17.82 22.15 -3.46
C MET A 411 18.74 22.20 -4.67
N TRP A 412 19.28 23.38 -4.97
CA TRP A 412 20.23 23.54 -6.05
C TRP A 412 21.57 22.87 -5.72
N SER A 413 22.06 21.99 -6.59
CA SER A 413 23.43 21.48 -6.57
C SER A 413 24.27 22.27 -7.57
N PRO A 414 25.27 23.05 -7.10
CA PRO A 414 26.18 23.75 -7.98
C PRO A 414 27.00 22.83 -8.89
N SER A 415 27.31 21.60 -8.44
CA SER A 415 28.14 20.68 -9.23
C SER A 415 27.35 19.98 -10.34
N LEU A 416 26.05 19.76 -10.13
CA LEU A 416 25.15 19.21 -11.14
C LEU A 416 24.54 20.28 -12.04
N GLU A 417 24.63 21.55 -11.65
CA GLU A 417 23.91 22.67 -12.28
C GLU A 417 22.40 22.39 -12.39
N ASP A 418 21.84 21.70 -11.39
CA ASP A 418 20.43 21.35 -11.35
C ASP A 418 19.92 21.21 -9.90
N PHE A 419 18.60 21.17 -9.76
CA PHE A 419 17.90 20.92 -8.52
C PHE A 419 17.87 19.43 -8.20
N VAL A 420 18.36 19.07 -7.01
CA VAL A 420 18.28 17.71 -6.45
C VAL A 420 17.08 17.62 -5.52
N ASN A 421 16.32 16.54 -5.65
CA ASN A 421 15.22 16.26 -4.74
C ASN A 421 15.74 15.96 -3.32
N MET A 422 15.29 16.74 -2.35
CA MET A 422 15.65 16.59 -0.94
C MET A 422 14.56 15.91 -0.13
N GLY A 423 13.32 15.95 -0.61
CA GLY A 423 12.17 15.47 0.14
C GLY A 423 10.90 15.69 -0.65
N TYR A 424 9.84 14.99 -0.26
CA TYR A 424 8.56 15.08 -0.92
C TYR A 424 7.44 14.89 0.09
N LEU A 425 6.25 15.32 -0.30
CA LEU A 425 5.01 15.11 0.44
C LEU A 425 3.93 14.73 -0.54
N CYS A 426 3.22 13.63 -0.27
CA CYS A 426 2.15 13.17 -1.13
C CYS A 426 0.87 12.84 -0.37
N MET A 427 -0.27 13.19 -0.97
CA MET A 427 -1.60 12.76 -0.54
C MET A 427 -1.95 11.45 -1.24
N CYS A 428 -2.41 10.46 -0.47
CA CYS A 428 -2.85 9.17 -0.99
C CYS A 428 -4.36 8.94 -0.82
N ASP A 429 -5.09 9.93 -0.29
CA ASP A 429 -6.51 9.82 0.06
C ASP A 429 -6.80 8.49 0.78
N ASP A 430 -7.85 7.77 0.39
CA ASP A 430 -8.18 6.45 0.92
C ASP A 430 -7.64 5.29 0.06
N PHE A 431 -6.76 5.55 -0.92
CA PHE A 431 -6.27 4.53 -1.87
C PHE A 431 -5.57 3.37 -1.16
N VAL A 432 -4.64 3.70 -0.27
CA VAL A 432 -3.78 2.74 0.44
C VAL A 432 -4.57 2.06 1.57
N SER A 433 -5.37 2.85 2.30
CA SER A 433 -6.17 2.35 3.42
C SER A 433 -7.23 1.34 2.97
N ARG A 434 -7.83 1.55 1.79
CA ARG A 434 -8.74 0.61 1.12
C ARG A 434 -8.12 -0.74 0.75
N ARG A 435 -6.88 -0.71 0.25
CA ARG A 435 -6.12 -1.90 -0.15
C ARG A 435 -5.60 -2.70 1.04
N LEU A 436 -5.35 -2.03 2.16
CA LEU A 436 -4.71 -2.64 3.34
C LEU A 436 -5.61 -2.68 4.59
N MET A 437 -6.89 -2.35 4.43
CA MET A 437 -7.91 -2.34 5.49
C MET A 437 -7.48 -1.51 6.71
N CYS A 438 -6.98 -0.30 6.46
CA CYS A 438 -6.67 0.67 7.50
C CYS A 438 -7.90 1.52 7.80
N LEU A 439 -8.56 1.23 8.91
CA LEU A 439 -9.89 1.73 9.22
C LEU A 439 -9.87 2.75 10.36
N HIS A 440 -10.98 3.49 10.51
CA HIS A 440 -11.33 4.21 11.73
C HIS A 440 -12.76 3.86 12.14
N ASP A 441 -13.12 4.19 13.39
CA ASP A 441 -14.49 3.94 13.86
C ASP A 441 -15.47 4.89 13.14
N SER A 442 -16.45 4.35 12.43
CA SER A 442 -17.45 5.15 11.75
C SER A 442 -18.83 4.53 11.87
N LYS A 443 -19.80 5.38 12.19
CA LYS A 443 -21.22 5.01 12.20
C LYS A 443 -21.85 5.07 10.81
N LYS A 444 -21.15 5.62 9.80
CA LYS A 444 -21.60 5.73 8.42
C LYS A 444 -20.95 4.63 7.57
N GLU A 445 -21.78 3.85 6.91
CA GLU A 445 -21.34 2.80 5.98
C GLU A 445 -20.49 3.42 4.85
N GLY A 446 -19.34 2.80 4.54
CA GLY A 446 -18.41 3.26 3.49
C GLY A 446 -17.44 4.40 3.87
N SER A 447 -17.64 5.07 5.01
CA SER A 447 -16.75 6.11 5.56
C SER A 447 -15.88 5.57 6.69
N MET A 448 -15.32 4.37 6.50
CA MET A 448 -14.54 3.67 7.53
C MET A 448 -13.03 3.70 7.25
N PHE A 449 -12.58 4.22 6.10
CA PHE A 449 -11.17 4.21 5.73
C PHE A 449 -10.50 5.54 6.08
N VAL A 450 -9.30 5.48 6.67
CA VAL A 450 -8.53 6.70 6.94
C VAL A 450 -7.99 7.28 5.63
N HIS A 451 -7.86 8.59 5.56
CA HIS A 451 -7.14 9.27 4.50
C HIS A 451 -5.66 9.38 4.88
N MET A 452 -4.75 9.02 3.98
CA MET A 452 -3.32 8.96 4.26
C MET A 452 -2.54 10.03 3.52
N ILE A 453 -1.55 10.58 4.22
CA ILE A 453 -0.55 11.50 3.70
C ILE A 453 0.81 11.09 4.24
N GLY A 454 1.87 11.29 3.47
CA GLY A 454 3.22 11.04 3.98
C GLY A 454 4.28 11.43 2.98
N GLY A 455 5.53 11.31 3.40
CA GLY A 455 6.66 11.56 2.53
C GLY A 455 7.95 11.75 3.29
N GLU A 456 9.00 12.07 2.55
CA GLU A 456 10.33 12.30 3.07
C GLU A 456 10.51 13.79 3.37
N VAL A 457 10.77 14.13 4.64
CA VAL A 457 11.05 15.51 5.07
C VAL A 457 12.39 15.97 4.51
N ILE A 458 13.40 15.11 4.62
CA ILE A 458 14.75 15.38 4.15
C ILE A 458 15.54 14.08 3.92
N ASN A 459 16.26 14.03 2.81
CA ASN A 459 17.41 13.14 2.60
C ASN A 459 18.63 13.79 3.25
N ILE A 460 19.01 13.30 4.42
CA ILE A 460 20.10 13.86 5.23
C ILE A 460 21.44 13.65 4.53
N THR A 461 21.63 12.50 3.89
CA THR A 461 22.88 12.21 3.16
C THR A 461 23.04 13.13 1.94
N ASN A 462 21.98 13.45 1.21
CA ASN A 462 22.04 14.45 0.12
C ASN A 462 22.37 15.83 0.66
N LEU A 463 21.91 16.19 1.86
CA LEU A 463 22.23 17.48 2.46
C LEU A 463 23.74 17.58 2.74
N LEU A 464 24.39 16.49 3.15
CA LEU A 464 25.85 16.47 3.32
C LEU A 464 26.60 16.75 2.01
N ALA A 465 26.11 16.22 0.89
CA ALA A 465 26.69 16.52 -0.42
C ALA A 465 26.59 18.02 -0.73
N LEU A 466 25.43 18.63 -0.51
CA LEU A 466 25.26 20.07 -0.70
C LEU A 466 26.11 20.88 0.28
N MET A 467 26.19 20.49 1.55
CA MET A 467 27.06 21.14 2.52
C MET A 467 28.52 21.15 2.07
N LEU A 468 29.01 20.07 1.44
CA LEU A 468 30.35 20.05 0.86
C LEU A 468 30.47 20.98 -0.35
N GLU A 469 29.51 20.96 -1.27
CA GLU A 469 29.53 21.80 -2.48
C GLU A 469 29.47 23.31 -2.18
N TYR A 470 28.80 23.68 -1.09
CA TYR A 470 28.70 25.06 -0.60
C TYR A 470 29.77 25.41 0.46
N ASP A 471 30.69 24.50 0.77
CA ASP A 471 31.73 24.64 1.83
C ASP A 471 31.15 25.10 3.19
N LEU A 472 29.98 24.54 3.56
CA LEU A 472 29.32 24.79 4.83
C LEU A 472 30.05 24.07 5.98
N PRO A 473 30.01 24.62 7.21
CA PRO A 473 30.61 23.98 8.38
C PRO A 473 29.91 22.65 8.69
N LEU A 474 30.70 21.57 8.82
CA LEU A 474 30.20 20.21 9.07
C LEU A 474 29.83 19.97 10.53
N ILE A 475 30.47 20.66 11.47
CA ILE A 475 30.19 20.54 12.90
C ILE A 475 29.86 21.93 13.42
N SER A 476 28.76 22.01 14.19
CA SER A 476 28.49 23.22 14.95
C SER A 476 29.54 23.36 16.05
N ASN A 477 30.44 24.34 15.92
CA ASN A 477 31.31 24.71 17.04
C ASN A 477 30.40 25.12 18.21
N LYS A 478 30.29 24.25 19.21
CA LYS A 478 29.51 24.49 20.43
C LYS A 478 30.05 25.66 21.24
#